data_AF-A0A932GAA4-F1
#
_entry.id   AF-A0A932GAA4-F1
#
_cell.length_a   1.000
_cell.length_b   1.000
_cell.length_c   1.000
_cell.angle_alpha   90.00
_cell.angle_beta   90.00
_cell.angle_gamma   90.00
#
_symmetry.space_group_name_H-M   'P 1'
#
loop_
_entity.id
_entity.type
_entity.pdbx_description
1 polymer ?
#
loop_
_entity_poly.entity_id
_entity_poly.type
_entity_poly.pdbx_seq_one_letter_code
_entity_poly.pdbx_strand_id
1 'polypeptide(L)' 'MKCPKCGTENPPGKIVCRNCGTRLRVQTGGQAAVRWTDAELMTWVRADVRRLLAVSSIVITLGVIIGYALR' A
#
# COMPACT_ATOMS: atom_id res chain seq x y z
N MET A 1 -15.48 23.50 3.50
CA MET A 1 -15.12 23.41 2.07
C MET A 1 -16.35 23.65 1.20
N LYS A 2 -16.24 24.56 0.22
CA LYS A 2 -17.34 24.88 -0.67
C LYS A 2 -17.44 23.83 -1.78
N CYS A 3 -18.65 23.32 -2.04
CA CYS A 3 -18.87 22.37 -3.11
C CYS A 3 -18.65 23.06 -4.47
N PRO A 4 -17.82 22.53 -5.38
CA PRO A 4 -17.59 23.13 -6.69
C PRO A 4 -18.81 23.05 -7.62
N LYS A 5 -19.73 22.10 -7.39
CA LYS A 5 -20.91 21.91 -8.24
C LYS A 5 -22.10 22.78 -7.86
N CYS A 6 -22.38 22.94 -6.57
CA CYS A 6 -23.58 23.64 -6.10
C CYS A 6 -23.30 24.79 -5.13
N GLY A 7 -22.04 25.05 -4.80
CA GLY A 7 -21.66 26.14 -3.91
C GLY A 7 -21.99 25.95 -2.43
N THR A 8 -22.61 24.84 -2.03
CA THR A 8 -22.93 24.57 -0.61
C THR A 8 -21.67 24.43 0.24
N GLU A 9 -21.68 25.04 1.42
CA GLU A 9 -20.63 24.87 2.41
C GLU A 9 -20.79 23.53 3.13
N ASN A 10 -19.76 22.69 3.02
CA ASN A 10 -19.69 21.39 3.67
C ASN A 10 -18.59 21.39 4.73
N PRO A 11 -18.79 20.70 5.87
CA PRO A 11 -17.76 20.57 6.88
C PRO A 11 -16.49 19.91 6.30
N PRO A 12 -15.29 20.27 6.80
CA PRO A 12 -14.05 19.69 6.34
C PRO A 12 -14.06 18.16 6.52
N GLY A 13 -13.53 17.43 5.55
CA GLY A 13 -13.50 15.96 5.56
C GLY A 13 -14.71 15.25 4.96
N LYS A 14 -15.79 15.96 4.58
CA LYS A 14 -16.91 15.36 3.85
C LYS A 14 -16.47 14.86 2.47
N ILE A 15 -16.74 13.59 2.18
CA ILE A 15 -16.43 12.95 0.89
C ILE A 15 -17.49 13.30 -0.15
N VAL A 16 -18.73 13.49 0.27
CA VAL A 16 -19.90 13.76 -0.58
C VAL A 16 -20.61 15.01 -0.08
N CYS A 17 -21.04 15.87 -1.01
CA CYS A 17 -21.79 17.07 -0.71
C CYS A 17 -23.17 16.72 -0.15
N ARG A 18 -23.52 17.36 0.98
CA ARG A 18 -24.80 17.14 1.68
C ARG A 18 -26.04 17.63 0.92
N ASN A 19 -25.86 18.46 -0.09
CA ASN A 19 -26.95 19.12 -0.82
C ASN A 19 -27.18 18.49 -2.21
N CYS A 20 -26.11 18.35 -3.01
CA CYS A 20 -26.23 17.89 -4.39
C CYS A 20 -25.65 16.49 -4.65
N GLY A 21 -25.13 15.80 -3.60
CA GLY A 21 -24.57 14.46 -3.73
C GLY A 21 -23.23 14.37 -4.49
N THR A 22 -22.58 15.48 -4.82
CA THR A 22 -21.31 15.47 -5.56
C THR A 22 -20.14 15.04 -4.68
N ARG A 23 -19.27 14.18 -5.18
CA ARG A 23 -18.02 13.82 -4.48
C ARG A 23 -17.10 15.06 -4.38
N LEU A 24 -16.82 15.46 -3.16
CA LEU A 24 -15.93 16.57 -2.80
C LEU A 24 -14.48 16.13 -2.69
N ARG A 25 -14.27 14.86 -2.36
CA ARG A 25 -12.96 14.21 -2.43
C ARG A 25 -12.97 13.35 -3.69
N VAL A 26 -12.32 13.84 -4.74
CA VAL A 26 -11.75 12.92 -5.72
C VAL A 26 -10.71 12.14 -4.91
N GLN A 27 -10.94 10.84 -4.72
CA GLN A 27 -9.82 9.98 -4.38
C GLN A 27 -8.91 10.02 -5.59
N THR A 28 -8.03 11.02 -5.64
CA THR A 28 -6.74 10.85 -6.26
C THR A 28 -6.06 9.81 -5.37
N GLY A 29 -6.45 8.54 -5.51
CA GLY A 29 -5.63 7.41 -5.10
C GLY A 29 -4.40 7.55 -5.99
N GLY A 30 -3.41 8.34 -5.58
CA GLY A 30 -2.70 8.11 -4.33
C GLY A 30 -1.64 7.02 -4.54
N GLN A 31 -1.36 6.71 -5.80
CA GLN A 31 -0.06 6.32 -6.26
C GLN A 31 0.26 7.30 -7.39
N ALA A 32 1.04 8.34 -7.08
CA ALA A 32 1.86 8.92 -8.13
C ALA A 32 2.69 7.74 -8.63
N ALA A 33 2.37 7.21 -9.81
CA ALA A 33 3.07 6.07 -10.37
C ALA A 33 4.54 6.48 -10.45
N VAL A 34 5.34 6.00 -9.49
CA VAL A 34 6.78 6.19 -9.55
C VAL A 34 7.19 5.48 -10.82
N ARG A 35 7.68 6.26 -11.79
CA ARG A 35 8.12 5.74 -13.07
C ARG A 35 9.49 5.13 -12.87
N TRP A 36 9.51 3.95 -12.26
CA TRP A 36 10.72 3.14 -12.10
C TRP A 36 11.20 2.71 -13.48
N THR A 37 12.50 2.81 -13.72
CA THR A 37 13.09 2.15 -14.89
C THR A 37 13.13 0.64 -14.67
N ASP A 38 13.07 -0.16 -15.74
CA ASP A 38 13.10 -1.63 -15.63
C ASP A 38 14.36 -2.14 -14.90
N ALA A 39 15.50 -1.44 -15.08
CA ALA A 39 16.76 -1.77 -14.43
C ALA A 39 16.73 -1.53 -12.91
N GLU A 40 16.15 -0.41 -12.49
CA GLU A 40 15.98 -0.09 -11.06
C GLU A 40 14.99 -1.05 -10.41
N LEU A 41 13.85 -1.33 -11.08
CA LEU A 41 12.85 -2.29 -10.60
C LEU A 41 13.47 -3.65 -10.32
N MET A 42 14.23 -4.19 -11.28
CA MET A 42 14.86 -5.51 -11.13
C MET A 42 15.86 -5.55 -9.98
N THR A 43 16.54 -4.44 -9.67
CA THR A 43 17.48 -4.36 -8.55
C THR A 43 16.76 -4.40 -7.21
N TRP A 44 15.66 -3.66 -7.07
CA TRP A 44 14.81 -3.69 -5.88
C TRP A 44 14.13 -5.05 -5.69
N VAL A 45 13.56 -5.62 -6.76
CA VAL A 45 12.91 -6.94 -6.72
C VAL A 45 13.91 -8.02 -6.32
N ARG A 46 15.13 -8.03 -6.88
CA ARG A 46 16.16 -9.01 -6.50
C ARG A 46 16.57 -8.90 -5.02
N ALA A 47 16.68 -7.68 -4.50
CA ALA A 47 17.00 -7.47 -3.09
C ALA A 47 15.89 -8.00 -2.18
N ASP A 48 14.64 -7.74 -2.54
CA ASP A 48 13.46 -8.20 -1.80
C ASP A 48 13.33 -9.73 -1.81
N VAL A 49 13.47 -10.34 -3.00
CA VAL A 49 13.49 -11.80 -3.16
C VAL A 49 14.62 -12.43 -2.34
N ARG A 50 15.82 -11.83 -2.33
CA ARG A 50 16.95 -12.35 -1.52
C ARG A 50 16.65 -12.32 -0.03
N ARG A 51 16.02 -11.25 0.48
CA ARG A 51 15.61 -11.14 1.88
C ARG A 51 14.55 -12.19 2.23
N LEU A 52 13.54 -12.36 1.37
CA LEU A 52 12.49 -13.37 1.58
C LEU A 52 13.06 -14.79 1.63
N LEU A 53 13.99 -15.13 0.73
CA LEU A 53 14.66 -16.44 0.72
C LEU A 53 15.52 -16.68 1.98
N ALA A 54 16.22 -15.65 2.46
CA ALA A 54 17.00 -15.77 3.69
C ALA A 54 16.10 -15.95 4.92
N VAL A 55 14.99 -15.21 5.01
CA VAL A 55 14.05 -15.35 6.13
C VAL A 55 13.36 -16.71 6.09
N SER A 56 12.90 -17.16 4.93
CA SER A 56 12.23 -18.47 4.82
C SER A 56 13.17 -19.62 5.18
N SER A 57 14.43 -19.59 4.75
CA SER A 57 15.41 -20.62 5.11
C SER A 57 15.71 -20.65 6.60
N ILE A 58 15.82 -19.49 7.26
CA ILE A 58 16.00 -19.39 8.71
C ILE A 58 14.80 -20.00 9.44
N VAL A 59 13.57 -19.63 9.06
CA VAL A 59 12.35 -20.12 9.72
C VAL A 59 12.20 -21.63 9.56
N ILE A 60 12.44 -22.16 8.35
CA ILE A 60 12.39 -23.60 8.09
C ILE A 60 13.44 -24.33 8.94
N THR A 61 14.67 -23.83 8.98
CA THR A 61 15.76 -24.44 9.74
C THR A 61 15.45 -24.46 11.23
N LEU A 62 14.99 -23.35 11.80
CA LEU A 62 14.59 -23.26 13.20
C LEU A 62 13.42 -24.21 13.52
N GLY A 63 12.40 -24.25 12.66
CA GLY A 63 11.25 -25.16 12.83
C GLY A 63 11.67 -26.63 12.80
N VAL A 64 12.56 -27.00 11.89
CA VAL A 64 13.11 -28.36 11.79
C VAL A 64 13.94 -28.70 13.04
N ILE A 65 14.83 -27.81 13.48
CA ILE A 65 15.64 -28.01 14.69
C ILE A 65 14.77 -28.20 15.93
N ILE A 66 13.77 -27.32 16.13
CA ILE A 66 12.83 -27.41 17.24
C ILE A 66 12.05 -28.73 17.17
N GLY A 67 11.58 -29.11 15.98
CA GLY A 67 10.87 -30.36 15.76
C GLY A 67 11.72 -31.61 16.08
N TYR A 68 13.01 -31.60 15.74
CA TYR A 68 13.93 -32.66 16.11
C TYR A 68 14.25 -32.69 17.61
N ALA A 69 14.33 -31.53 18.27
CA ALA A 69 14.65 -31.45 19.69
C ALA A 69 13.48 -31.85 20.61
N LEU A 70 12.23 -31.69 20.15
CA LEU A 70 11.02 -32.06 20.89
C LEU A 70 10.54 -33.50 20.63
N ARG A 71 11.19 -34.23 19.72
CA ARG A 71 10.83 -35.60 19.35
C ARG A 71 11.69 -36.61 20.08
#